data_AF-A0A947X8F8-F1
#
_entry.id   AF-A0A947X8F8-F1
#
_cell.length_a   1.000
_cell.length_b   1.000
_cell.length_c   1.000
_cell.angle_alpha   90.00
_cell.angle_beta   90.00
_cell.angle_gamma   90.00
#
_symmetry.space_group_name_H-M   'P 1'
#
loop_
_entity.id
_entity.type
_entity.pdbx_description
1 polymer ?
#
loop_
_entity_poly.entity_id
_entity_poly.type
_entity_poly.pdbx_seq_one_letter_code
_entity_poly.pdbx_strand_id
1 'polypeptide(L)' 'MKQRFPAASYRKRWHIESVFSRFKRRLGNALTARTNESRTCECLLRVLTYNLMIVLFSFKKSVIY' A
#
# COMPACT_ATOMS: atom_id res chain seq x y z
N MET A 1 -6.06 29.50 10.23
CA MET A 1 -5.51 28.15 10.52
C MET A 1 -6.42 27.44 11.51
N LYS A 2 -6.74 26.14 11.34
CA LYS A 2 -7.53 25.40 12.34
C LYS A 2 -6.82 25.48 13.69
N GLN A 3 -7.52 25.92 14.73
CA GLN A 3 -6.95 26.12 16.07
C GLN A 3 -6.47 24.81 16.73
N ARG A 4 -6.95 23.66 16.26
CA ARG A 4 -6.48 22.32 16.66
C ARG A 4 -6.19 21.48 15.41
N PHE A 5 -4.98 21.62 14.87
CA PHE A 5 -4.50 20.74 13.82
C PHE A 5 -3.75 19.54 14.44
N PRO A 6 -4.11 18.28 14.12
CA PRO A 6 -3.42 17.11 14.65
C PRO A 6 -2.06 16.93 13.94
N ALA A 7 -1.10 17.79 14.26
CA ALA A 7 0.21 17.86 13.62
C ALA A 7 0.97 16.52 13.71
N ALA A 8 0.88 15.83 14.84
CA ALA A 8 1.51 14.53 15.04
C ALA A 8 0.97 13.46 14.07
N SER A 9 -0.35 13.40 13.86
CA SER A 9 -0.96 12.46 12.90
C SER A 9 -0.68 12.87 11.46
N TYR A 10 -0.74 14.16 11.15
CA TYR A 10 -0.46 14.65 9.80
C TYR A 10 0.99 14.39 9.38
N ARG A 11 1.96 14.52 10.30
CA ARG A 11 3.36 14.16 10.06
C ARG A 11 3.58 12.69 9.73
N LYS A 12 2.58 11.81 9.91
CA LYS A 12 2.65 10.39 9.49
C LYS A 12 2.04 10.15 8.10
N ARG A 13 1.46 11.18 7.45
CA ARG A 13 0.83 11.08 6.12
C ARG A 13 1.80 10.58 5.05
N TRP A 14 3.07 10.98 5.11
CA TRP A 14 4.10 10.52 4.17
C TRP A 14 4.24 9.00 4.14
N HIS A 15 3.92 8.31 5.23
CA HIS A 15 3.98 6.85 5.29
C HIS A 15 2.95 6.21 4.35
N ILE A 16 1.72 6.73 4.35
CA ILE A 16 0.63 6.31 3.47
C ILE A 16 0.98 6.65 2.01
N GLU A 17 1.48 7.87 1.75
CA GLU A 17 1.89 8.29 0.40
C GLU A 17 3.02 7.42 -0.17
N SER A 18 3.94 6.99 0.70
CA SER A 18 5.02 6.06 0.35
C SER A 18 4.48 4.67 -0.01
N VAL A 19 3.50 4.16 0.74
CA VAL A 19 2.82 2.89 0.41
C VAL A 19 2.11 2.98 -0.93
N PHE A 20 1.34 4.04 -1.18
CA PHE A 20 0.69 4.25 -2.48
C PHE A 20 1.69 4.35 -3.63
N SER A 21 2.81 5.03 -3.42
CA SER A 21 3.87 5.12 -4.42
C SER A 21 4.49 3.76 -4.73
N ARG A 22 4.71 2.91 -3.70
CA ARG A 22 5.18 1.54 -3.89
C ARG A 22 4.16 0.66 -4.62
N PHE A 23 2.87 0.76 -4.29
CA PHE A 23 1.80 0.05 -5.02
C PHE A 23 1.83 0.37 -6.50
N LYS A 24 1.85 1.66 -6.85
CA LYS A 24 1.87 2.10 -8.25
C LYS A 24 3.12 1.61 -8.98
N ARG A 25 4.29 1.61 -8.35
CA ARG A 25 5.53 1.17 -9.00
C ARG A 25 5.63 -0.35 -9.14
N ARG A 26 5.23 -1.12 -8.12
CA ARG A 26 5.40 -2.59 -8.10
C ARG A 26 4.23 -3.36 -8.70
N LEU A 27 3.01 -2.88 -8.48
CA LEU A 27 1.77 -3.56 -8.87
C LEU A 27 0.97 -2.73 -9.90
N GLY A 28 1.56 -1.63 -10.38
CA GLY A 28 1.01 -0.72 -11.40
C GLY A 28 0.63 -1.42 -12.68
N ASN A 29 1.62 -2.09 -13.26
CA ASN A 29 1.57 -2.67 -14.60
C ASN A 29 0.70 -3.94 -14.69
N ALA A 30 0.36 -4.56 -13.56
CA ALA A 30 -0.41 -5.79 -13.52
C ALA A 30 -1.93 -5.59 -13.71
N LEU A 31 -2.40 -4.35 -13.85
CA LEU A 31 -3.82 -4.04 -13.97
C LEU A 31 -4.26 -3.84 -15.40
N THR A 32 -5.35 -4.50 -15.78
CA THR A 32 -5.92 -4.41 -17.13
C THR A 32 -7.44 -4.20 -17.11
N ALA A 33 -8.07 -4.19 -15.92
CA ALA A 33 -9.50 -4.03 -15.74
C ALA A 33 -10.08 -2.76 -16.40
N ARG A 34 -11.19 -2.97 -17.12
CA ARG A 34 -11.93 -1.90 -17.82
C ARG A 34 -13.22 -1.49 -17.12
N THR A 35 -13.82 -2.37 -16.31
CA THR A 35 -15.07 -2.08 -15.57
C THR A 35 -14.76 -1.64 -14.13
N ASN A 36 -15.65 -0.85 -13.53
CA ASN A 36 -15.45 -0.38 -12.15
C ASN A 36 -15.40 -1.54 -11.14
N GLU A 37 -16.27 -2.53 -11.27
CA GLU A 37 -16.26 -3.73 -10.42
C GLU A 37 -14.90 -4.45 -10.49
N SER A 38 -14.40 -4.69 -11.72
CA SER A 38 -13.09 -5.32 -11.90
C SER A 38 -11.93 -4.49 -11.34
N ARG A 39 -11.99 -3.15 -11.45
CA ARG A 39 -10.98 -2.25 -10.86
C ARG A 39 -11.01 -2.28 -9.32
N THR A 40 -12.19 -2.39 -8.73
CA THR A 40 -12.34 -2.54 -7.28
C THR A 40 -11.72 -3.85 -6.80
N CYS A 41 -12.02 -4.97 -7.47
CA CYS A 41 -11.39 -6.26 -7.19
C CYS A 41 -9.86 -6.20 -7.36
N GLU A 42 -9.36 -5.61 -8.45
CA GLU A 42 -7.93 -5.40 -8.67
C GLU A 42 -7.28 -4.56 -7.56
N CYS A 43 -7.96 -3.54 -7.05
CA CYS A 43 -7.50 -2.73 -5.93
C CYS A 43 -7.37 -3.57 -4.65
N LEU A 44 -8.37 -4.39 -4.33
CA LEU A 44 -8.34 -5.31 -3.18
C LEU A 44 -7.21 -6.35 -3.32
N LEU A 45 -7.05 -6.93 -4.51
CA LEU A 45 -5.97 -7.89 -4.79
C LEU A 45 -4.59 -7.25 -4.63
N ARG A 46 -4.42 -5.98 -5.01
CA ARG A 46 -3.16 -5.24 -4.78
C ARG A 46 -2.85 -5.09 -3.29
N VAL A 47 -3.85 -4.75 -2.49
CA VAL A 47 -3.70 -4.63 -1.03
C VAL A 47 -3.29 -5.97 -0.43
N LEU A 48 -4.02 -7.04 -0.78
CA LEU A 48 -3.72 -8.40 -0.32
C LEU A 48 -2.30 -8.83 -0.73
N THR A 49 -1.96 -8.67 -2.01
CA THR A 49 -0.65 -9.04 -2.56
C THR A 49 0.48 -8.34 -1.81
N TYR A 50 0.38 -7.02 -1.60
CA TYR A 50 1.42 -6.30 -0.88
C TYR A 50 1.55 -6.71 0.58
N ASN A 51 0.44 -6.97 1.26
CA ASN A 51 0.48 -7.49 2.63
C ASN A 51 1.17 -8.86 2.69
N LEU A 52 0.87 -9.76 1.75
CA LEU A 52 1.56 -11.05 1.64
C LEU A 52 3.06 -10.88 1.35
N MET A 53 3.45 -9.92 0.50
CA MET A 53 4.86 -9.61 0.26
C MET A 53 5.58 -9.14 1.53
N ILE A 54 4.94 -8.32 2.37
CA ILE A 54 5.50 -7.90 3.67
C ILE A 54 5.67 -9.10 4.59
N VAL A 55 4.63 -9.92 4.73
CA VAL A 55 4.66 -11.12 5.59
C VAL A 55 5.77 -12.06 5.13
N LEU A 56 5.85 -12.35 3.83
CA LEU A 56 6.90 -13.20 3.25
C LEU A 56 8.30 -12.62 3.49
N PHE A 57 8.48 -11.31 3.31
CA PHE A 57 9.74 -10.64 3.60
C PHE A 57 10.11 -10.71 5.08
N SER A 58 9.13 -10.54 5.97
CA SER A 58 9.32 -10.66 7.42
C SER A 58 9.75 -12.07 7.82
N PHE A 59 9.11 -13.10 7.25
CA PHE A 59 9.52 -14.49 7.48
C PHE A 59 10.93 -14.76 6.97
N LYS A 60 11.27 -14.33 5.74
CA LYS A 60 12.64 -14.48 5.22
C LYS A 60 13.67 -13.80 6.11
N LYS A 61 13.37 -12.60 6.62
CA LYS A 61 14.26 -11.89 7.53
C LYS A 61 14.49 -12.67 8.83
N SER A 62 13.46 -13.32 9.37
CA SER A 62 13.55 -14.13 10.59
C SER A 62 14.30 -15.45 10.42
N VAL A 63 14.48 -15.93 9.17
CA VAL A 63 15.20 -17.18 8.88
C VAL A 63 16.68 -16.92 8.59
N ILE A 64 17.03 -15.73 8.12
CA ILE A 64 18.38 -15.37 7.69
C ILE A 64 19.23 -14.75 8.83
N TYR A 65 18.59 -14.29 9.91
CA TYR A 65 19.23 -13.70 11.10
C TYR A 65 18.78 -14.46 12.34
#